data_AF-A0A7J2KW62-F1
#
_entry.id   AF-A0A7J2KW62-F1
#
_cell.length_a   1.000
_cell.length_b   1.000
_cell.length_c   1.000
_cell.angle_alpha   90.00
_cell.angle_beta   90.00
_cell.angle_gamma   90.00
#
_symmetry.space_group_name_H-M   'P 1'
#
loop_
_entity.id
_entity.type
_entity.pdbx_description
1 polymer ?
#
loop_
_entity_poly.entity_id
_entity_poly.type
_entity_poly.pdbx_seq_one_letter_code
_entity_poly.pdbx_strand_id
1 'polypeptide(L)'
;LAKFARVIIAAYQYMLNPFLRNLFLGRLKLGYDELLLIVDEAHNLQSLDIISKSLSERTLKLAQKEVDYNFSNIEKLFRFREGQVNFEEFISRDDVEKLYALGVEILQRKLMKGRKVSYTYRVAAFFDSAFRLLGDDNWIFFRKGSSLHLKPVLPGEVFSSLKQSRKLLLMSGTLEPIEIYKALLDLEDAEEYSLPNIYRNSLLYLGIKKGLNSSLALRKTMGQKLWKSYAREIEKIASAAGGITLAFLPSYDIMRQVSKWLEATVEPRDNRDAEKLRKKVIEAGRGIILGVAGGKFSEGVEFTRVEEGIRKSLVKAVVIAGLPFPAPDSEMELRQKIYDKKFGPGKSFIFLSVLPMINRVMQAAGRAVRSEIDKAGIVIIDDRTEYLRYFPEDFKQYITFVEPEEIGGEIRDFLRE
;
A
#
# COMPACT_ATOMS: atom_id res chain seq x y z
N LEU A 1 -25.98 -17.10 13.06
CA LEU A 1 -25.60 -17.18 11.64
C LEU A 1 -24.22 -17.79 11.45
N ALA A 2 -23.11 -17.13 11.85
CA ALA A 2 -21.76 -17.63 11.60
C ALA A 2 -21.45 -19.04 12.18
N LYS A 3 -22.01 -19.43 13.33
CA LYS A 3 -21.86 -20.76 13.93
C LYS A 3 -22.36 -21.93 13.07
N PHE A 4 -23.21 -21.66 12.08
CA PHE A 4 -23.79 -22.68 11.21
C PHE A 4 -23.24 -22.60 9.78
N ALA A 5 -22.31 -21.67 9.53
CA ALA A 5 -21.73 -21.46 8.21
C ALA A 5 -20.54 -22.41 7.98
N ARG A 6 -20.46 -22.99 6.78
CA ARG A 6 -19.28 -23.79 6.35
C ARG A 6 -18.16 -22.93 5.78
N VAL A 7 -18.50 -21.74 5.30
CA VAL A 7 -17.57 -20.76 4.73
C VAL A 7 -17.85 -19.41 5.39
N ILE A 8 -16.79 -18.74 5.83
CA ILE A 8 -16.90 -17.41 6.43
C ILE A 8 -15.93 -16.48 5.69
N ILE A 9 -16.47 -15.39 5.15
CA ILE A 9 -15.68 -14.31 4.56
C ILE A 9 -15.56 -13.21 5.61
N ALA A 10 -14.34 -12.83 5.95
CA ALA A 10 -14.07 -11.82 6.96
C ALA A 10 -12.91 -10.93 6.54
N ALA A 11 -12.94 -9.67 6.99
CA ALA A 11 -11.80 -8.78 6.82
C ALA A 11 -10.58 -9.29 7.62
N TYR A 12 -9.39 -9.02 7.10
CA TYR A 12 -8.08 -9.35 7.69
C TYR A 12 -8.00 -9.16 9.21
N GLN A 13 -8.49 -8.02 9.70
CA GLN A 13 -8.44 -7.65 11.12
C GLN A 13 -9.01 -8.73 12.07
N TYR A 14 -9.99 -9.53 11.63
CA TYR A 14 -10.56 -10.60 12.45
C TYR A 14 -9.59 -11.74 12.70
N MET A 15 -8.61 -11.96 11.81
CA MET A 15 -7.60 -13.01 11.95
C MET A 15 -6.22 -12.46 12.31
N LEU A 16 -5.92 -11.19 12.03
CA LEU A 16 -4.61 -10.61 12.33
C LEU A 16 -4.52 -9.91 13.68
N ASN A 17 -5.64 -9.40 14.20
CA ASN A 17 -5.68 -8.85 15.53
C ASN A 17 -5.91 -10.00 16.54
N PRO A 18 -4.97 -10.32 17.45
CA PRO A 18 -5.12 -11.46 18.36
C PRO A 18 -6.36 -11.40 19.24
N PHE A 19 -6.74 -10.19 19.68
CA PHE A 19 -7.94 -10.00 20.50
C PHE A 19 -9.22 -10.31 19.71
N LEU A 20 -9.35 -9.74 18.49
CA LEU A 20 -10.52 -10.00 17.64
C LEU A 20 -10.58 -11.47 17.23
N ARG A 21 -9.43 -12.07 16.91
CA ARG A 21 -9.31 -13.48 16.52
C ARG A 21 -9.78 -14.40 17.64
N ASN A 22 -9.30 -14.21 18.86
CA ASN A 22 -9.69 -15.03 20.00
C ASN A 22 -11.20 -14.89 20.30
N LEU A 23 -11.75 -13.68 20.21
CA LEU A 23 -13.19 -13.46 20.36
C LEU A 23 -13.99 -14.13 19.23
N PHE A 24 -13.52 -14.02 18.00
CA PHE A 24 -14.17 -14.55 16.81
C PHE A 24 -14.17 -16.09 16.82
N LEU A 25 -13.00 -16.72 16.93
CA LEU A 25 -12.85 -18.17 17.00
C LEU A 25 -13.51 -18.76 18.25
N GLY A 26 -13.36 -18.11 19.41
CA GLY A 26 -14.00 -18.55 20.65
C GLY A 26 -15.54 -18.54 20.58
N ARG A 27 -16.13 -17.54 19.91
CA ARG A 27 -17.58 -17.53 19.65
C ARG A 27 -18.01 -18.64 18.69
N LEU A 28 -17.16 -19.01 17.74
CA LEU A 28 -17.41 -20.12 16.82
C LEU A 28 -17.09 -21.48 17.44
N LYS A 29 -16.37 -21.51 18.58
CA LYS A 29 -15.81 -22.71 19.20
C LYS A 29 -14.90 -23.48 18.25
N LEU A 30 -14.06 -22.76 17.50
CA LEU A 30 -13.10 -23.35 16.56
C LEU A 30 -11.67 -23.20 17.08
N GLY A 31 -10.88 -24.27 16.96
CA GLY A 31 -9.42 -24.26 17.06
C GLY A 31 -8.77 -23.89 15.72
N TYR A 32 -7.45 -23.62 15.72
CA TYR A 32 -6.71 -23.34 14.47
C TYR A 32 -6.66 -24.58 13.56
N ASP A 33 -6.48 -25.76 14.13
CA ASP A 33 -6.40 -27.06 13.47
C ASP A 33 -7.69 -27.48 12.76
N GLU A 34 -8.78 -26.75 12.96
CA GLU A 34 -10.05 -26.91 12.25
C GLU A 34 -10.19 -25.97 11.05
N LEU A 35 -9.28 -24.99 10.88
CA LEU A 35 -9.39 -23.93 9.88
C LEU A 35 -8.71 -24.30 8.56
N LEU A 36 -9.46 -24.15 7.47
CA LEU A 36 -8.92 -23.97 6.12
C LEU A 36 -8.92 -22.47 5.83
N LEU A 37 -7.77 -21.82 6.00
CA LEU A 37 -7.65 -20.37 5.87
C LEU A 37 -7.17 -19.99 4.47
N ILE A 38 -7.97 -19.20 3.76
CA ILE A 38 -7.60 -18.60 2.48
C ILE A 38 -7.40 -17.09 2.70
N VAL A 39 -6.24 -16.59 2.28
CA VAL A 39 -5.90 -15.17 2.32
C VAL A 39 -5.84 -14.65 0.89
N ASP A 40 -6.84 -13.86 0.53
CA ASP A 40 -6.95 -13.21 -0.78
C ASP A 40 -6.20 -11.89 -0.81
N GLU A 41 -5.55 -11.56 -1.92
CA GLU A 41 -4.64 -10.41 -2.05
C GLU A 41 -3.49 -10.42 -1.03
N ALA A 42 -2.88 -11.59 -0.83
CA ALA A 42 -1.85 -11.81 0.18
C ALA A 42 -0.58 -10.95 0.02
N HIS A 43 -0.38 -10.27 -1.13
CA HIS A 43 0.68 -9.26 -1.26
C HIS A 43 0.50 -8.10 -0.26
N ASN A 44 -0.71 -7.87 0.25
CA ASN A 44 -0.99 -6.84 1.24
C ASN A 44 -0.51 -7.19 2.65
N LEU A 45 -0.10 -8.44 2.91
CA LEU A 45 0.40 -8.88 4.21
C LEU A 45 1.69 -8.19 4.63
N GLN A 46 2.43 -7.61 3.68
CA GLN A 46 3.57 -6.74 3.98
C GLN A 46 3.17 -5.47 4.74
N SER A 47 1.91 -5.03 4.62
CA SER A 47 1.39 -3.86 5.32
C SER A 47 0.74 -4.26 6.64
N LEU A 48 1.37 -3.83 7.73
CA LEU A 48 0.91 -4.13 9.09
C LEU A 48 0.02 -3.05 9.70
N ASP A 49 -0.47 -2.11 8.87
CA ASP A 49 -1.28 -0.97 9.33
C ASP A 49 -2.58 -1.37 10.04
N ILE A 50 -3.12 -2.55 9.73
CA ILE A 50 -4.33 -3.10 10.37
C ILE A 50 -4.14 -3.44 11.85
N ILE A 51 -2.89 -3.63 12.29
CA ILE A 51 -2.54 -4.08 13.64
C ILE A 51 -1.90 -2.94 14.44
N SER A 52 -1.34 -1.96 13.73
CA SER A 52 -0.80 -0.72 14.29
C SER A 52 -1.81 0.01 15.18
N LYS A 53 -1.29 0.67 16.21
CA LYS A 53 -2.04 1.61 17.05
C LYS A 53 -1.46 3.00 16.91
N SER A 54 -2.30 4.02 17.01
CA SER A 54 -1.86 5.41 17.03
C SER A 54 -2.62 6.23 18.04
N LEU A 55 -1.94 7.24 18.58
CA LEU A 55 -2.49 8.22 19.50
C LEU A 55 -2.17 9.61 18.99
N SER A 56 -3.20 10.38 18.60
CA SER A 56 -3.01 11.76 18.14
C SER A 56 -3.00 12.76 19.29
N GLU A 57 -2.29 13.88 19.10
CA GLU A 57 -2.25 14.99 20.07
C GLU A 57 -3.68 15.51 20.37
N ARG A 58 -4.55 15.51 19.36
CA ARG A 58 -5.97 15.85 19.53
C ARG A 58 -6.68 14.92 20.51
N THR A 59 -6.37 13.63 20.50
CA THR A 59 -6.94 12.65 21.44
C THR A 59 -6.52 12.97 22.87
N LEU A 60 -5.24 13.33 23.07
CA LEU A 60 -4.71 13.76 24.37
C LEU A 60 -5.41 15.04 24.87
N LYS A 61 -5.55 16.06 24.03
CA LYS A 61 -6.26 17.32 24.37
C LYS A 61 -7.73 17.10 24.74
N LEU A 62 -8.37 16.08 24.17
CA LEU A 62 -9.74 15.73 24.51
C LEU A 62 -9.81 14.94 25.82
N ALA A 63 -8.81 14.10 26.13
CA ALA A 63 -8.71 13.40 27.42
C ALA A 63 -8.51 14.37 28.59
N GLN A 64 -7.72 15.43 28.41
CA GLN A 64 -7.56 16.51 29.40
C GLN A 64 -8.88 17.20 29.78
N LYS A 65 -9.88 17.19 28.87
CA LYS A 65 -11.22 17.73 29.14
C LYS A 65 -12.14 16.72 29.81
N GLU A 66 -11.75 15.45 29.89
CA GLU A 66 -12.54 14.37 30.49
C GLU A 66 -12.19 14.11 31.95
N VAL A 67 -10.95 14.39 32.36
CA VAL A 67 -10.43 14.05 33.69
C VAL A 67 -9.46 15.10 34.20
N ASP A 68 -9.47 15.33 35.50
CA ASP A 68 -8.47 16.16 36.19
C ASP A 68 -7.20 15.34 36.45
N TYR A 69 -6.40 15.17 35.38
CA TYR A 69 -5.10 14.52 35.43
C TYR A 69 -4.07 15.37 34.71
N ASN A 70 -2.86 15.46 35.25
CA ASN A 70 -1.78 16.23 34.64
C ASN A 70 -1.11 15.48 33.49
N PHE A 71 -1.56 15.73 32.26
CA PHE A 71 -0.99 15.14 31.04
C PHE A 71 0.30 15.84 30.55
N SER A 72 0.85 16.83 31.27
CA SER A 72 1.98 17.64 30.78
C SER A 72 3.25 16.85 30.42
N ASN A 73 3.52 15.73 31.11
CA ASN A 73 4.63 14.86 30.74
C ASN A 73 4.36 14.13 29.41
N ILE A 74 3.17 13.55 29.23
CA ILE A 74 2.77 12.89 27.98
C ILE A 74 2.76 13.87 26.80
N GLU A 75 2.39 15.14 27.02
CA GLU A 75 2.44 16.16 25.97
C GLU A 75 3.84 16.37 25.39
N LYS A 76 4.90 16.20 26.21
CA LYS A 76 6.29 16.36 25.74
C LYS A 76 6.63 15.38 24.63
N LEU A 77 6.03 14.17 24.63
CA LEU A 77 6.19 13.18 23.56
C LEU A 77 5.78 13.73 22.18
N PHE A 78 4.77 14.61 22.13
CA PHE A 78 4.29 15.27 20.92
C PHE A 78 5.13 16.50 20.52
N ARG A 79 6.27 16.75 21.18
CA ARG A 79 7.20 17.85 20.89
C ARG A 79 8.57 17.37 20.36
N PHE A 80 8.88 16.08 20.47
CA PHE A 80 10.12 15.46 19.94
C PHE A 80 10.24 15.53 18.42
N ARG A 81 11.45 15.45 17.86
CA ARG A 81 11.55 15.22 16.40
C ARG A 81 10.88 13.90 16.03
N GLU A 82 10.42 13.79 14.79
CA GLU A 82 9.89 12.51 14.29
C GLU A 82 10.96 11.42 14.39
N GLY A 83 10.53 10.20 14.72
CA GLY A 83 11.42 9.07 14.99
C GLY A 83 11.12 8.37 16.31
N GLN A 84 12.02 7.48 16.70
CA GLN A 84 11.89 6.69 17.93
C GLN A 84 11.94 7.61 19.15
N VAL A 85 11.02 7.36 20.09
CA VAL A 85 10.94 8.10 21.35
C VAL A 85 10.79 7.10 22.49
N ASN A 86 11.40 7.39 23.63
CA ASN A 86 11.27 6.57 24.83
C ASN A 86 10.07 7.07 25.64
N PHE A 87 8.96 6.32 25.65
CA PHE A 87 7.77 6.76 26.36
C PHE A 87 7.84 6.56 27.87
N GLU A 88 8.68 5.63 28.35
CA GLU A 88 8.79 5.29 29.78
C GLU A 88 9.27 6.47 30.64
N GLU A 89 10.00 7.41 30.03
CA GLU A 89 10.45 8.65 30.67
C GLU A 89 9.30 9.65 30.94
N PHE A 90 8.11 9.43 30.36
CA PHE A 90 7.00 10.41 30.36
C PHE A 90 5.71 9.91 30.99
N ILE A 91 5.57 8.60 31.19
CA ILE A 91 4.41 7.98 31.83
C ILE A 91 4.83 6.68 32.49
N SER A 92 4.41 6.46 33.75
CA SER A 92 4.67 5.22 34.48
C SER A 92 3.56 4.19 34.26
N ARG A 93 3.83 2.91 34.57
CA ARG A 93 2.81 1.85 34.52
C ARG A 93 1.65 2.13 35.48
N ASP A 94 1.95 2.63 36.67
CA ASP A 94 0.95 3.00 37.67
C ASP A 94 0.04 4.13 37.18
N ASP A 95 0.61 5.13 36.48
CA ASP A 95 -0.18 6.21 35.88
C ASP A 95 -1.10 5.69 34.77
N VAL A 96 -0.62 4.75 33.96
CA VAL A 96 -1.43 4.07 32.95
C VAL A 96 -2.60 3.33 33.59
N GLU A 97 -2.36 2.57 34.66
CA GLU A 97 -3.40 1.81 35.36
C GLU A 97 -4.47 2.73 35.98
N LYS A 98 -4.04 3.84 36.60
CA LYS A 98 -4.96 4.89 37.10
C LYS A 98 -5.80 5.50 35.99
N LEU A 99 -5.17 5.93 34.90
CA LEU A 99 -5.85 6.51 33.73
C LEU A 99 -6.80 5.49 33.09
N TYR A 100 -6.43 4.22 33.08
CA TYR A 100 -7.26 3.15 32.53
C TYR A 100 -8.54 3.01 33.35
N ALA A 101 -8.43 2.90 34.67
CA ALA A 101 -9.58 2.83 35.58
C ALA A 101 -10.53 4.04 35.43
N LEU A 102 -9.98 5.25 35.44
CA LEU A 102 -10.74 6.49 35.22
C LEU A 102 -11.42 6.50 33.85
N GLY A 103 -10.69 6.09 32.81
CA GLY A 103 -11.21 5.99 31.44
C GLY A 103 -12.37 4.99 31.31
N VAL A 104 -12.29 3.84 31.98
CA VAL A 104 -13.37 2.85 32.02
C VAL A 104 -14.62 3.43 32.68
N GLU A 105 -14.48 4.09 33.83
CA GLU A 105 -15.60 4.71 34.54
C GLU A 105 -16.28 5.81 33.70
N ILE A 106 -15.48 6.67 33.05
CA ILE A 106 -15.97 7.71 32.14
C ILE A 106 -16.70 7.07 30.95
N LEU A 107 -16.13 6.01 30.37
CA LEU A 107 -16.74 5.31 29.25
C LEU A 107 -18.09 4.71 29.64
N GLN A 108 -18.19 4.04 30.79
CA GLN A 108 -19.44 3.49 31.31
C GLN A 108 -20.51 4.58 31.49
N ARG A 109 -20.15 5.70 32.13
CA ARG A 109 -21.06 6.86 32.31
C ARG A 109 -21.53 7.44 30.97
N LYS A 110 -20.64 7.50 29.98
CA LYS A 110 -20.95 8.00 28.63
C LYS A 110 -21.83 7.05 27.83
N LEU A 111 -21.63 5.74 27.97
CA LEU A 111 -22.44 4.72 27.28
C LEU A 111 -23.91 4.81 27.68
N MET A 112 -24.21 5.08 28.95
CA MET A 112 -25.57 5.34 29.42
C MET A 112 -26.23 6.56 28.75
N LYS A 113 -25.43 7.51 28.25
CA LYS A 113 -25.89 8.72 27.55
C LYS A 113 -25.78 8.58 26.02
N GLY A 114 -25.64 7.35 25.50
CA GLY A 114 -25.48 7.07 24.07
C GLY A 114 -24.12 7.47 23.47
N ARG A 115 -23.16 7.91 24.30
CA ARG A 115 -21.80 8.27 23.85
C ARG A 115 -20.87 7.07 23.99
N LYS A 116 -20.20 6.68 22.90
CA LYS A 116 -19.42 5.43 22.83
C LYS A 116 -17.91 5.59 23.02
N VAL A 117 -17.45 6.75 23.50
CA VAL A 117 -16.02 7.09 23.51
C VAL A 117 -15.62 7.79 24.80
N SER A 118 -14.58 7.27 25.46
CA SER A 118 -13.72 8.02 26.37
C SER A 118 -12.34 8.21 25.72
N TYR A 119 -11.89 9.46 25.65
CA TYR A 119 -10.56 9.82 25.21
C TYR A 119 -9.51 9.45 26.26
N THR A 120 -9.83 9.57 27.55
CA THR A 120 -8.97 9.08 28.65
C THR A 120 -8.70 7.59 28.52
N TYR A 121 -9.74 6.77 28.30
CA TYR A 121 -9.58 5.35 28.03
C TYR A 121 -8.69 5.07 26.81
N ARG A 122 -8.85 5.84 25.71
CA ARG A 122 -8.02 5.68 24.51
C ARG A 122 -6.54 5.97 24.77
N VAL A 123 -6.23 7.02 25.52
CA VAL A 123 -4.86 7.34 25.93
C VAL A 123 -4.30 6.21 26.78
N ALA A 124 -5.03 5.79 27.81
CA ALA A 124 -4.60 4.72 28.71
C ALA A 124 -4.38 3.40 27.98
N ALA A 125 -5.33 2.97 27.15
CA ALA A 125 -5.23 1.72 26.39
C ALA A 125 -4.07 1.71 25.38
N PHE A 126 -3.72 2.87 24.82
CA PHE A 126 -2.55 3.01 23.95
C PHE A 126 -1.26 2.76 24.74
N PHE A 127 -1.06 3.44 25.86
CA PHE A 127 0.15 3.26 26.68
C PHE A 127 0.21 1.90 27.38
N ASP A 128 -0.92 1.34 27.80
CA ASP A 128 -1.01 -0.04 28.29
C ASP A 128 -0.54 -1.03 27.22
N SER A 129 -0.93 -0.83 25.96
CA SER A 129 -0.42 -1.65 24.86
C SER A 129 1.08 -1.47 24.65
N ALA A 130 1.58 -0.24 24.73
CA ALA A 130 3.01 0.05 24.62
C ALA A 130 3.82 -0.61 25.75
N PHE A 131 3.35 -0.58 27.00
CA PHE A 131 3.99 -1.28 28.12
C PHE A 131 3.95 -2.80 27.98
N ARG A 132 2.86 -3.39 27.47
CA ARG A 132 2.78 -4.84 27.23
C ARG A 132 3.74 -5.32 26.14
N LEU A 133 4.05 -4.46 25.18
CA LEU A 133 4.92 -4.73 24.05
C LEU A 133 6.34 -4.16 24.27
N LEU A 134 6.62 -3.67 25.47
CA LEU A 134 7.92 -3.13 25.80
C LEU A 134 8.97 -4.26 25.82
N GLY A 135 10.07 -4.05 25.11
CA GLY A 135 11.13 -5.05 24.94
C GLY A 135 10.85 -6.10 23.87
N ASP A 136 9.70 -6.05 23.19
CA ASP A 136 9.45 -6.86 22.01
C ASP A 136 10.17 -6.25 20.79
N ASP A 137 11.22 -6.93 20.32
CA ASP A 137 12.09 -6.50 19.21
C ASP A 137 11.35 -6.31 17.88
N ASN A 138 10.12 -6.84 17.75
CA ASN A 138 9.30 -6.69 16.57
C ASN A 138 8.39 -5.45 16.62
N TRP A 139 8.28 -4.76 17.76
CA TRP A 139 7.43 -3.59 17.89
C TRP A 139 8.23 -2.30 18.04
N ILE A 140 7.84 -1.29 17.28
CA ILE A 140 8.43 0.05 17.38
C ILE A 140 7.42 1.05 17.94
N PHE A 141 7.92 1.90 18.85
CA PHE A 141 7.22 3.08 19.35
C PHE A 141 7.91 4.32 18.79
N PHE A 142 7.16 5.16 18.07
CA PHE A 142 7.73 6.34 17.41
C PHE A 142 6.72 7.47 17.26
N ARG A 143 7.23 8.69 17.05
CA ARG A 143 6.44 9.87 16.71
C ARG A 143 6.50 10.12 15.21
N LYS A 144 5.35 10.38 14.60
CA LYS A 144 5.23 10.86 13.22
C LYS A 144 4.12 11.92 13.12
N GLY A 145 4.45 13.08 12.59
CA GLY A 145 3.58 14.25 12.61
C GLY A 145 3.12 14.62 14.02
N SER A 146 1.80 14.73 14.20
CA SER A 146 1.14 15.03 15.50
C SER A 146 0.61 13.77 16.19
N SER A 147 1.17 12.59 15.90
CA SER A 147 0.74 11.32 16.47
C SER A 147 1.91 10.47 16.96
N LEU A 148 1.64 9.68 17.99
CA LEU A 148 2.47 8.58 18.45
C LEU A 148 1.95 7.29 17.82
N HIS A 149 2.85 6.39 17.49
CA HIS A 149 2.57 5.15 16.79
C HIS A 149 3.22 3.98 17.50
N LEU A 150 2.49 2.87 17.55
CA LEU A 150 2.95 1.57 18.02
C LEU A 150 2.65 0.56 16.91
N LYS A 151 3.68 0.03 16.26
CA LYS A 151 3.54 -0.76 15.03
C LYS A 151 4.46 -1.97 15.04
N PRO A 152 3.98 -3.16 14.63
CA PRO A 152 4.86 -4.30 14.41
C PRO A 152 5.65 -4.11 13.11
N VAL A 153 6.83 -4.72 13.02
CA VAL A 153 7.78 -4.46 11.94
C VAL A 153 7.88 -5.63 10.98
N LEU A 154 7.94 -6.86 11.49
CA LEU A 154 8.15 -8.11 10.78
C LEU A 154 6.81 -8.86 10.60
N PRO A 155 6.29 -8.96 9.36
CA PRO A 155 5.02 -9.61 9.08
C PRO A 155 4.96 -11.10 9.43
N GLY A 156 6.04 -11.86 9.21
CA GLY A 156 6.07 -13.30 9.49
C GLY A 156 5.74 -13.65 10.95
N GLU A 157 6.20 -12.83 11.89
CA GLU A 157 5.92 -13.01 13.32
C GLU A 157 4.46 -12.73 13.68
N VAL A 158 3.87 -11.69 13.08
CA VAL A 158 2.44 -11.40 13.20
C VAL A 158 1.60 -12.57 12.68
N PHE A 159 2.05 -13.19 11.59
CA PHE A 159 1.38 -14.31 10.93
C PHE A 159 1.62 -15.67 11.59
N SER A 160 2.59 -15.79 12.48
CA SER A 160 3.04 -17.05 13.09
C SER A 160 1.89 -17.94 13.58
N SER A 161 0.97 -17.37 14.35
CA SER A 161 -0.22 -18.08 14.87
C SER A 161 -1.15 -18.65 13.79
N LEU A 162 -1.27 -17.99 12.63
CA LEU A 162 -2.14 -18.46 11.54
C LEU A 162 -1.55 -19.66 10.81
N LYS A 163 -0.25 -19.91 10.91
CA LYS A 163 0.43 -21.09 10.35
C LYS A 163 0.03 -22.39 11.06
N GLN A 164 -0.58 -22.29 12.24
CA GLN A 164 -1.15 -23.44 12.97
C GLN A 164 -2.49 -23.89 12.38
N SER A 165 -3.01 -23.18 11.37
CA SER A 165 -4.23 -23.60 10.68
C SER A 165 -4.05 -24.93 9.96
N ARG A 166 -5.09 -25.76 9.86
CA ARG A 166 -5.03 -27.06 9.15
C ARG A 166 -4.43 -26.93 7.75
N LYS A 167 -4.88 -25.91 7.02
CA LYS A 167 -4.32 -25.47 5.74
C LYS A 167 -4.35 -23.96 5.69
N LEU A 168 -3.29 -23.38 5.11
CA LEU A 168 -3.15 -21.96 4.82
C LEU A 168 -2.85 -21.81 3.33
N LEU A 169 -3.75 -21.15 2.61
CA LEU A 169 -3.55 -20.77 1.22
C LEU A 169 -3.42 -19.25 1.14
N LEU A 170 -2.28 -18.78 0.66
CA LEU A 170 -2.06 -17.38 0.33
C LEU A 170 -2.16 -17.23 -1.19
N MET A 171 -3.04 -16.35 -1.68
CA MET A 171 -3.20 -16.11 -3.11
C MET A 171 -3.14 -14.61 -3.42
N SER A 172 -2.51 -14.27 -4.54
CA SER A 172 -2.50 -12.91 -5.09
C SER A 172 -1.89 -12.92 -6.49
N GLY A 173 -2.33 -12.01 -7.36
CA GLY A 173 -1.77 -11.85 -8.71
C GLY A 173 -0.36 -11.24 -8.77
N THR A 174 0.20 -10.81 -7.63
CA THR A 174 1.51 -10.14 -7.55
C THR A 174 2.41 -10.70 -6.44
N LEU A 175 2.34 -12.02 -6.17
CA LEU A 175 3.22 -12.72 -5.21
C LEU A 175 4.60 -13.10 -5.79
N GLU A 176 5.16 -12.25 -6.64
CA GLU A 176 6.49 -12.47 -7.22
C GLU A 176 7.41 -11.27 -6.93
N PRO A 177 8.70 -11.50 -6.60
CA PRO A 177 9.39 -12.78 -6.50
C PRO A 177 9.01 -13.55 -5.22
N ILE A 178 8.55 -14.79 -5.39
CA ILE A 178 7.99 -15.61 -4.30
C ILE A 178 8.96 -15.84 -3.13
N GLU A 179 10.25 -15.98 -3.42
CA GLU A 179 11.31 -16.17 -2.42
C GLU A 179 11.39 -14.99 -1.43
N ILE A 180 11.12 -13.76 -1.90
CA ILE A 180 11.09 -12.58 -1.03
C ILE A 180 9.88 -12.65 -0.10
N TYR A 181 8.72 -13.06 -0.60
CA TYR A 181 7.52 -13.23 0.23
C TYR A 181 7.65 -14.37 1.24
N LYS A 182 8.24 -15.51 0.83
CA LYS A 182 8.54 -16.62 1.72
C LYS A 182 9.42 -16.19 2.87
N ALA A 183 10.54 -15.52 2.59
CA ALA A 183 11.41 -14.98 3.64
C ALA A 183 10.71 -13.93 4.53
N LEU A 184 9.90 -13.04 3.93
CA LEU A 184 9.21 -11.99 4.69
C LEU A 184 8.16 -12.53 5.67
N LEU A 185 7.49 -13.61 5.27
CA LEU A 185 6.39 -14.23 6.01
C LEU A 185 6.83 -15.45 6.84
N ASP A 186 8.11 -15.81 6.83
CA ASP A 186 8.70 -17.07 7.34
C ASP A 186 7.92 -18.31 6.84
N LEU A 187 7.83 -18.45 5.51
CA LEU A 187 7.12 -19.50 4.78
C LEU A 187 8.05 -20.21 3.78
N GLU A 188 9.30 -20.44 4.17
CA GLU A 188 10.34 -21.06 3.32
C GLU A 188 9.91 -22.43 2.79
N ASP A 189 9.26 -23.24 3.63
CA ASP A 189 8.78 -24.59 3.29
C ASP A 189 7.44 -24.60 2.54
N ALA A 190 6.86 -23.44 2.21
CA ALA A 190 5.57 -23.38 1.53
C ALA A 190 5.67 -23.86 0.08
N GLU A 191 4.73 -24.70 -0.33
CA GLU A 191 4.54 -25.06 -1.74
C GLU A 191 4.08 -23.84 -2.54
N GLU A 192 4.60 -23.71 -3.76
CA GLU A 192 4.25 -22.64 -4.69
C GLU A 192 3.41 -23.19 -5.83
N TYR A 193 2.41 -22.40 -6.24
CA TYR A 193 1.62 -22.68 -7.41
C TYR A 193 1.39 -21.38 -8.19
N SER A 194 1.88 -21.33 -9.43
CA SER A 194 1.72 -20.19 -10.33
C SER A 194 0.85 -20.59 -11.52
N LEU A 195 -0.08 -19.70 -11.90
CA LEU A 195 -0.96 -19.87 -13.05
C LEU A 195 -0.45 -19.02 -14.22
N PRO A 196 -0.51 -19.54 -15.47
CA PRO A 196 -0.02 -18.80 -16.63
C PRO A 196 -0.86 -17.53 -16.88
N ASN A 197 -0.19 -16.48 -17.36
CA ASN A 197 -0.85 -15.24 -17.77
C ASN A 197 -1.55 -15.41 -19.13
N ILE A 198 -2.88 -15.50 -19.09
CA ILE A 198 -3.75 -15.68 -20.27
C ILE A 198 -3.86 -14.41 -21.14
N TYR A 199 -3.47 -13.23 -20.63
CA TYR A 199 -3.56 -11.95 -21.33
C TYR A 199 -2.30 -11.56 -22.08
N ARG A 200 -1.35 -12.48 -22.24
CA ARG A 200 -0.02 -12.18 -22.82
C ARG A 200 -0.11 -11.52 -24.20
N ASN A 201 -0.92 -12.05 -25.10
CA ASN A 201 -1.03 -11.54 -26.48
C ASN A 201 -1.81 -10.21 -26.57
N SER A 202 -2.41 -9.79 -25.45
CA SER A 202 -3.19 -8.56 -25.29
C SER A 202 -2.33 -7.38 -24.81
N LEU A 203 -1.07 -7.63 -24.43
CA LEU A 203 -0.21 -6.65 -23.79
C LEU A 203 1.13 -6.49 -24.51
N LEU A 204 1.48 -5.24 -24.82
CA LEU A 204 2.83 -4.86 -25.23
C LEU A 204 3.57 -4.27 -24.04
N TYR A 205 4.73 -4.84 -23.69
CA TYR A 205 5.55 -4.37 -22.57
C TYR A 205 6.78 -3.61 -23.08
N LEU A 206 6.87 -2.32 -22.78
CA LEU A 206 7.99 -1.46 -23.18
C LEU A 206 8.68 -0.84 -21.96
N GLY A 207 10.00 -0.75 -22.02
CA GLY A 207 10.82 0.03 -21.09
C GLY A 207 11.77 0.96 -21.86
N ILE A 208 12.18 2.06 -21.25
CA ILE A 208 13.21 2.92 -21.87
C ILE A 208 14.61 2.44 -21.52
N LYS A 209 15.55 2.52 -22.49
CA LYS A 209 16.96 2.19 -22.26
C LYS A 209 17.68 3.22 -21.38
N LYS A 210 17.39 4.50 -21.57
CA LYS A 210 18.08 5.64 -20.95
C LYS A 210 17.29 6.94 -21.05
N GLY A 211 17.63 7.91 -20.22
CA GLY A 211 17.35 9.33 -20.45
C GLY A 211 16.35 9.94 -19.47
N LEU A 212 15.52 9.13 -18.82
CA LEU A 212 14.59 9.58 -17.80
C LEU A 212 14.57 8.58 -16.64
N ASN A 213 14.63 9.10 -15.42
CA ASN A 213 14.27 8.35 -14.21
C ASN A 213 13.77 9.29 -13.14
N SER A 214 13.09 8.73 -12.13
CA SER A 214 12.55 9.52 -11.03
C SER A 214 13.52 9.61 -9.84
N SER A 215 14.82 9.33 -10.00
CA SER A 215 15.77 9.38 -8.87
C SER A 215 15.89 10.78 -8.27
N LEU A 216 16.18 10.87 -6.97
CA LEU A 216 16.38 12.17 -6.32
C LEU A 216 17.56 12.95 -6.93
N ALA A 217 18.59 12.25 -7.40
CA ALA A 217 19.73 12.85 -8.08
C ALA A 217 19.28 13.60 -9.35
N LEU A 218 18.53 12.93 -10.23
CA LEU A 218 18.07 13.56 -11.48
C LEU A 218 17.07 14.69 -11.23
N ARG A 219 16.21 14.56 -10.21
CA ARG A 219 15.31 15.63 -9.78
C ARG A 219 16.07 16.90 -9.38
N LYS A 220 17.19 16.75 -8.65
CA LYS A 220 18.03 17.87 -8.21
C LYS A 220 18.78 18.53 -9.37
N THR A 221 19.29 17.74 -10.32
CA THR A 221 20.10 18.27 -11.42
C THR A 221 19.27 18.86 -12.57
N MET A 222 18.17 18.21 -12.95
CA MET A 222 17.34 18.64 -14.08
C MET A 222 16.18 19.56 -13.69
N GLY A 223 15.70 19.47 -12.43
CA GLY A 223 14.61 20.30 -11.92
C GLY A 223 13.38 20.27 -12.81
N GLN A 224 12.91 21.43 -13.26
CA GLN A 224 11.72 21.55 -14.10
C GLN A 224 11.85 20.88 -15.49
N LYS A 225 13.07 20.79 -16.03
CA LYS A 225 13.30 20.15 -17.34
C LYS A 225 12.91 18.68 -17.31
N LEU A 226 13.12 18.00 -16.18
CA LEU A 226 12.72 16.60 -16.00
C LEU A 226 11.21 16.43 -16.14
N TRP A 227 10.42 17.29 -15.49
CA TRP A 227 8.96 17.22 -15.51
C TRP A 227 8.39 17.52 -16.90
N LYS A 228 9.00 18.47 -17.62
CA LYS A 228 8.66 18.74 -19.01
C LYS A 228 8.95 17.55 -19.92
N SER A 229 10.07 16.86 -19.70
CA SER A 229 10.41 15.65 -20.47
C SER A 229 9.40 14.51 -20.21
N TYR A 230 9.05 14.25 -18.96
CA TYR A 230 7.99 13.27 -18.64
C TYR A 230 6.66 13.62 -19.32
N ALA A 231 6.23 14.88 -19.23
CA ALA A 231 4.99 15.33 -19.86
C ALA A 231 4.99 15.10 -21.37
N ARG A 232 6.09 15.46 -22.04
CA ARG A 232 6.26 15.25 -23.49
C ARG A 232 6.18 13.79 -23.88
N GLU A 233 6.85 12.89 -23.16
CA GLU A 233 6.79 11.46 -23.48
C GLU A 233 5.40 10.87 -23.21
N ILE A 234 4.72 11.28 -22.13
CA ILE A 234 3.34 10.87 -21.86
C ILE A 234 2.40 11.32 -22.99
N GLU A 235 2.50 12.58 -23.45
CA GLU A 235 1.67 13.09 -24.56
C GLU A 235 1.90 12.33 -25.86
N LYS A 236 3.17 12.02 -26.21
CA LYS A 236 3.49 11.23 -27.40
C LYS A 236 2.86 9.83 -27.34
N ILE A 237 2.99 9.16 -26.20
CA ILE A 237 2.41 7.83 -25.98
C ILE A 237 0.89 7.89 -26.09
N ALA A 238 0.25 8.87 -25.47
CA ALA A 238 -1.20 9.02 -25.51
C ALA A 238 -1.72 9.32 -26.92
N SER A 239 -1.00 10.15 -27.67
CA SER A 239 -1.29 10.44 -29.07
C SER A 239 -1.19 9.18 -29.94
N ALA A 240 -0.17 8.35 -29.72
CA ALA A 240 0.00 7.09 -30.43
C ALA A 240 -1.07 6.04 -30.07
N ALA A 241 -1.46 5.96 -28.80
CA ALA A 241 -2.40 4.97 -28.29
C ALA A 241 -3.85 5.22 -28.75
N GLY A 242 -4.23 6.47 -29.03
CA GLY A 242 -5.55 6.81 -29.60
C GLY A 242 -6.76 6.60 -28.69
N GLY A 243 -6.55 6.25 -27.41
CA GLY A 243 -7.61 5.99 -26.42
C GLY A 243 -7.31 6.64 -25.06
N ILE A 244 -7.71 5.99 -23.96
CA ILE A 244 -7.34 6.44 -22.62
C ILE A 244 -5.91 6.01 -22.31
N THR A 245 -5.09 6.95 -21.85
CA THR A 245 -3.76 6.68 -21.30
C THR A 245 -3.74 6.98 -19.82
N LEU A 246 -3.46 5.96 -19.01
CA LEU A 246 -3.27 6.10 -17.57
C LEU A 246 -1.79 6.28 -17.28
N ALA A 247 -1.38 7.48 -16.89
CA ALA A 247 -0.01 7.76 -16.49
C ALA A 247 0.10 7.83 -14.95
N PHE A 248 0.79 6.87 -14.37
CA PHE A 248 1.02 6.77 -12.94
C PHE A 248 2.39 7.35 -12.57
N LEU A 249 2.38 8.28 -11.61
CA LEU A 249 3.56 8.97 -11.10
C LEU A 249 3.94 8.46 -9.70
N PRO A 250 5.22 8.58 -9.28
CA PRO A 250 5.67 8.11 -7.97
C PRO A 250 5.04 8.83 -6.78
N SER A 251 4.58 10.08 -6.95
CA SER A 251 3.97 10.84 -5.86
C SER A 251 3.04 11.94 -6.38
N TYR A 252 2.12 12.40 -5.52
CA TYR A 252 1.25 13.54 -5.81
C TYR A 252 2.05 14.80 -6.12
N ASP A 253 3.24 14.96 -5.56
CA ASP A 253 4.08 16.14 -5.81
C ASP A 253 4.64 16.09 -7.23
N ILE A 254 5.15 14.95 -7.68
CA ILE A 254 5.64 14.77 -9.05
C ILE A 254 4.49 14.91 -10.03
N MET A 255 3.34 14.29 -9.76
CA MET A 255 2.13 14.44 -10.57
C MET A 255 1.75 15.91 -10.78
N ARG A 256 1.75 16.71 -9.70
CA ARG A 256 1.47 18.15 -9.78
C ARG A 256 2.53 18.94 -10.54
N GLN A 257 3.78 18.48 -10.60
CA GLN A 257 4.81 19.15 -11.40
C GLN A 257 4.69 18.80 -12.87
N VAL A 258 4.42 17.53 -13.20
CA VAL A 258 4.21 17.04 -14.57
C VAL A 258 2.95 17.65 -15.17
N SER A 259 1.84 17.70 -14.43
CA SER A 259 0.55 18.24 -14.88
C SER A 259 0.56 19.72 -15.28
N LYS A 260 1.64 20.46 -15.00
CA LYS A 260 1.82 21.85 -15.45
C LYS A 260 2.23 21.94 -16.92
N TRP A 261 2.67 20.84 -17.51
CA TRP A 261 3.29 20.79 -18.83
C TRP A 261 2.49 19.99 -19.86
N LEU A 262 1.34 19.42 -19.48
CA LEU A 262 0.39 18.79 -20.39
C LEU A 262 -1.05 19.02 -19.94
N GLU A 263 -1.99 18.97 -20.88
CA GLU A 263 -3.41 18.94 -20.56
C GLU A 263 -3.82 17.51 -20.18
N ALA A 264 -4.16 17.31 -18.91
CA ALA A 264 -4.55 15.99 -18.43
C ALA A 264 -5.59 16.08 -17.31
N THR A 265 -6.37 15.01 -17.22
CA THR A 265 -7.25 14.77 -16.08
C THR A 265 -6.41 14.31 -14.90
N VAL A 266 -6.48 14.98 -13.76
CA VAL A 266 -5.70 14.65 -12.57
C VAL A 266 -6.55 13.93 -11.54
N GLU A 267 -6.01 12.85 -10.97
CA GLU A 267 -6.62 12.11 -9.88
C GLU A 267 -7.01 13.02 -8.68
N PRO A 268 -8.29 13.00 -8.26
CA PRO A 268 -8.75 13.84 -7.16
C PRO A 268 -8.43 13.26 -5.79
N ARG A 269 -8.17 14.15 -4.83
CA ARG A 269 -7.94 13.79 -3.41
C ARG A 269 -9.20 13.29 -2.70
N ASP A 270 -10.41 13.68 -3.11
CA ASP A 270 -11.70 13.17 -2.59
C ASP A 270 -12.27 12.05 -3.49
N ASN A 271 -12.90 11.02 -2.89
CA ASN A 271 -13.51 9.90 -3.60
C ASN A 271 -14.76 10.31 -4.38
N ARG A 272 -15.52 11.32 -3.92
CA ARG A 272 -16.75 11.76 -4.60
C ARG A 272 -16.49 12.40 -5.96
N ASP A 273 -15.33 13.04 -6.11
CA ASP A 273 -14.94 13.68 -7.36
C ASP A 273 -14.39 12.67 -8.39
N ALA A 274 -13.85 11.55 -7.92
CA ALA A 274 -13.28 10.50 -8.77
C ALA A 274 -14.32 9.91 -9.74
N GLU A 275 -15.52 9.60 -9.26
CA GLU A 275 -16.55 8.96 -10.08
C GLU A 275 -17.12 9.91 -11.14
N LYS A 276 -17.30 11.20 -10.80
CA LYS A 276 -17.75 12.21 -11.77
C LYS A 276 -16.74 12.39 -12.89
N LEU A 277 -15.46 12.45 -12.53
CA LEU A 277 -14.36 12.61 -13.48
C LEU A 277 -14.23 11.39 -14.38
N ARG A 278 -14.32 10.19 -13.80
CA ARG A 278 -14.33 8.91 -14.52
C ARG A 278 -15.40 8.88 -15.60
N LYS A 279 -16.65 9.27 -15.27
CA LYS A 279 -17.75 9.29 -16.26
C LYS A 279 -17.45 10.20 -17.45
N LYS A 280 -16.95 11.42 -17.20
CA LYS A 280 -16.56 12.36 -18.26
C LYS A 280 -15.49 11.80 -19.18
N VAL A 281 -14.47 11.12 -18.63
CA VAL A 281 -13.40 10.54 -19.44
C VAL A 281 -13.89 9.33 -20.23
N ILE A 282 -14.74 8.49 -19.64
CA ILE A 282 -15.38 7.37 -20.34
C ILE A 282 -16.25 7.87 -21.49
N GLU A 283 -17.00 8.97 -21.32
CA GLU A 283 -17.80 9.60 -22.38
C GLU A 283 -16.92 10.10 -23.53
N ALA A 284 -15.81 10.80 -23.22
CA ALA A 284 -14.84 11.25 -24.21
C ALA A 284 -14.15 10.10 -24.96
N GLY A 285 -13.99 8.94 -24.31
CA GLY A 285 -13.40 7.72 -24.89
C GLY A 285 -11.88 7.79 -25.12
N ARG A 286 -11.27 8.95 -24.91
CA ARG A 286 -9.83 9.20 -25.06
C ARG A 286 -9.35 10.27 -24.07
N GLY A 287 -8.05 10.29 -23.80
CA GLY A 287 -7.42 11.33 -23.01
C GLY A 287 -6.38 10.81 -22.02
N ILE A 288 -5.65 11.73 -21.41
CA ILE A 288 -4.60 11.44 -20.45
C ILE A 288 -5.16 11.58 -19.04
N ILE A 289 -4.97 10.54 -18.22
CA ILE A 289 -5.28 10.56 -16.80
C ILE A 289 -3.98 10.42 -16.03
N LEU A 290 -3.66 11.41 -15.21
CA LEU A 290 -2.55 11.34 -14.26
C LEU A 290 -3.04 10.81 -12.92
N GLY A 291 -2.38 9.80 -12.39
CA GLY A 291 -2.61 9.26 -11.06
C GLY A 291 -1.31 8.98 -10.32
N VAL A 292 -1.41 8.61 -9.06
CA VAL A 292 -0.26 8.11 -8.29
C VAL A 292 -0.29 6.59 -8.26
N ALA A 293 0.86 5.93 -8.40
CA ALA A 293 0.93 4.48 -8.22
C ALA A 293 0.72 4.10 -6.75
N GLY A 294 -0.28 3.24 -6.46
CA GLY A 294 -0.82 3.03 -5.10
C GLY A 294 -1.85 4.10 -4.69
N GLY A 295 -2.38 4.86 -5.65
CA GLY A 295 -3.51 5.76 -5.51
C GLY A 295 -4.84 5.08 -5.89
N LYS A 296 -5.92 5.86 -5.92
CA LYS A 296 -7.29 5.40 -6.19
C LYS A 296 -7.45 4.88 -7.61
N PHE A 297 -6.85 5.58 -8.59
CA PHE A 297 -6.92 5.18 -9.99
C PHE A 297 -6.08 3.94 -10.30
N SER A 298 -5.09 3.60 -9.47
CA SER A 298 -4.36 2.33 -9.57
C SER A 298 -5.03 1.16 -8.84
N GLU A 299 -5.99 1.40 -7.94
CA GLU A 299 -6.59 0.35 -7.09
C GLU A 299 -8.09 0.08 -7.37
N GLY A 300 -8.90 1.11 -7.65
CA GLY A 300 -10.37 0.98 -7.56
C GLY A 300 -11.19 1.42 -8.77
N VAL A 301 -10.59 2.08 -9.77
CA VAL A 301 -11.35 2.67 -10.88
C VAL A 301 -11.15 1.88 -12.17
N GLU A 302 -12.27 1.61 -12.86
CA GLU A 302 -12.29 0.84 -14.11
C GLU A 302 -12.75 1.74 -15.26
N PHE A 303 -11.99 1.79 -16.35
CA PHE A 303 -12.34 2.60 -17.54
C PHE A 303 -12.83 1.67 -18.66
N THR A 304 -14.04 1.16 -18.49
CA THR A 304 -14.65 0.19 -19.41
C THR A 304 -15.94 0.73 -20.02
N ARG A 305 -16.24 0.32 -21.24
CA ARG A 305 -17.53 0.54 -21.90
C ARG A 305 -18.14 -0.81 -22.28
N VAL A 306 -19.47 -0.93 -22.18
CA VAL A 306 -20.18 -2.11 -22.69
C VAL A 306 -20.64 -1.79 -24.10
N GLU A 307 -20.17 -2.59 -25.05
CA GLU A 307 -20.57 -2.52 -26.46
C GLU A 307 -21.04 -3.91 -26.85
N GLU A 308 -22.29 -4.01 -27.35
CA GLU A 308 -22.88 -5.28 -27.82
C GLU A 308 -22.85 -6.41 -26.76
N GLY A 309 -23.00 -6.06 -25.48
CA GLY A 309 -22.96 -7.02 -24.36
C GLY A 309 -21.56 -7.42 -23.91
N ILE A 310 -20.51 -6.94 -24.59
CA ILE A 310 -19.11 -7.21 -24.27
C ILE A 310 -18.52 -5.99 -23.54
N ARG A 311 -17.87 -6.25 -22.41
CA ARG A 311 -17.19 -5.22 -21.62
C ARG A 311 -15.78 -5.01 -22.16
N LYS A 312 -15.54 -3.90 -22.86
CA LYS A 312 -14.24 -3.53 -23.42
C LYS A 312 -13.51 -2.49 -22.57
N SER A 313 -12.21 -2.63 -22.43
CA SER A 313 -11.33 -1.60 -21.85
C SER A 313 -11.15 -0.43 -22.82
N LEU A 314 -11.31 0.79 -22.32
CA LEU A 314 -10.97 2.03 -23.04
C LEU A 314 -9.50 2.42 -22.83
N VAL A 315 -8.80 1.75 -21.91
CA VAL A 315 -7.38 1.97 -21.67
C VAL A 315 -6.59 1.34 -22.81
N LYS A 316 -5.77 2.16 -23.48
CA LYS A 316 -4.89 1.75 -24.59
C LYS A 316 -3.41 1.85 -24.24
N ALA A 317 -3.09 2.63 -23.21
CA ALA A 317 -1.75 2.64 -22.63
C ALA A 317 -1.79 2.86 -21.11
N VAL A 318 -0.93 2.14 -20.40
CA VAL A 318 -0.55 2.42 -19.02
C VAL A 318 0.91 2.86 -19.02
N VAL A 319 1.19 4.03 -18.47
CA VAL A 319 2.53 4.62 -18.39
C VAL A 319 2.95 4.70 -16.93
N ILE A 320 4.05 4.07 -16.59
CA ILE A 320 4.73 4.20 -15.30
C ILE A 320 5.82 5.26 -15.49
N ALA A 321 5.47 6.51 -15.19
CA ALA A 321 6.35 7.66 -15.39
C ALA A 321 7.26 7.86 -14.16
N GLY A 322 8.26 6.98 -14.09
CA GLY A 322 9.21 6.87 -13.00
C GLY A 322 8.85 5.76 -11.99
N LEU A 323 9.85 5.11 -11.40
CA LEU A 323 9.61 4.03 -10.44
C LEU A 323 9.02 4.55 -9.10
N PRO A 324 7.89 3.99 -8.62
CA PRO A 324 7.13 4.49 -7.48
C PRO A 324 7.65 4.02 -6.11
N PHE A 325 8.96 4.21 -5.86
CA PHE A 325 9.57 3.91 -4.57
C PHE A 325 8.85 4.62 -3.42
N PRO A 326 8.66 3.96 -2.26
CA PRO A 326 8.16 4.63 -1.08
C PRO A 326 9.10 5.76 -0.66
N ALA A 327 8.52 6.84 -0.14
CA ALA A 327 9.30 7.94 0.38
C ALA A 327 10.01 7.51 1.68
N PRO A 328 11.28 7.89 1.87
CA PRO A 328 11.94 7.67 3.15
C PRO A 328 11.22 8.52 4.21
N ASP A 329 10.98 7.91 5.36
CA ASP A 329 10.46 8.58 6.53
C ASP A 329 11.04 7.98 7.81
N SER A 330 10.73 8.62 8.94
CA SER A 330 11.21 8.23 10.26
C SER A 330 10.79 6.80 10.66
N GLU A 331 9.68 6.29 10.13
CA GLU A 331 9.24 4.91 10.37
C GLU A 331 10.10 3.92 9.58
N MET A 332 10.34 4.20 8.30
CA MET A 332 11.15 3.38 7.42
C MET A 332 12.58 3.22 7.94
N GLU A 333 13.21 4.28 8.46
CA GLU A 333 14.54 4.21 9.07
C GLU A 333 14.59 3.24 10.27
N LEU A 334 13.54 3.22 11.10
CA LEU A 334 13.45 2.29 12.23
C LEU A 334 13.26 0.84 11.77
N ARG A 335 12.38 0.64 10.78
CA ARG A 335 12.14 -0.67 10.18
C ARG A 335 13.40 -1.21 9.52
N GLN A 336 14.18 -0.38 8.84
CA GLN A 336 15.42 -0.78 8.18
C GLN A 336 16.39 -1.49 9.12
N LYS A 337 16.60 -0.93 10.33
CA LYS A 337 17.50 -1.52 11.33
C LYS A 337 17.07 -2.95 11.72
N ILE A 338 15.77 -3.15 11.93
CA ILE A 338 15.22 -4.47 12.31
C ILE A 338 15.29 -5.46 11.14
N TYR A 339 14.96 -5.01 9.92
CA TYR A 339 15.06 -5.84 8.73
C TYR A 339 16.50 -6.24 8.43
N ASP A 340 17.47 -5.34 8.54
CA ASP A 340 18.88 -5.65 8.31
C ASP A 340 19.45 -6.56 9.41
N LYS A 341 18.96 -6.45 10.65
CA LYS A 341 19.27 -7.39 11.74
C LYS A 341 18.76 -8.81 11.43
N LYS A 342 17.53 -8.94 10.91
CA LYS A 342 16.89 -10.25 10.63
C LYS A 342 17.39 -10.90 9.34
N PHE A 343 17.41 -10.15 8.24
CA PHE A 343 17.66 -10.70 6.90
C PHE A 343 19.09 -10.50 6.40
N GLY A 344 19.89 -9.70 7.13
CA GLY A 344 21.27 -9.38 6.80
C GLY A 344 21.44 -7.97 6.23
N PRO A 345 22.67 -7.42 6.28
CA PRO A 345 22.93 -6.03 5.91
C PRO A 345 22.50 -5.67 4.48
N GLY A 346 21.76 -4.56 4.33
CA GLY A 346 21.32 -4.02 3.05
C GLY A 346 20.10 -4.71 2.44
N LYS A 347 19.61 -5.80 3.06
CA LYS A 347 18.41 -6.51 2.59
C LYS A 347 17.14 -5.73 2.88
N SER A 348 17.13 -4.84 3.87
CA SER A 348 15.99 -3.97 4.18
C SER A 348 15.49 -3.19 2.97
N PHE A 349 16.39 -2.74 2.08
CA PHE A 349 16.02 -2.04 0.86
C PHE A 349 15.16 -2.88 -0.10
N ILE A 350 15.42 -4.19 -0.17
CA ILE A 350 14.64 -5.11 -1.02
C ILE A 350 13.20 -5.18 -0.49
N PHE A 351 13.03 -5.45 0.80
CA PHE A 351 11.71 -5.63 1.40
C PHE A 351 10.91 -4.33 1.58
N LEU A 352 11.57 -3.24 1.97
CA LEU A 352 10.91 -1.99 2.34
C LEU A 352 10.76 -1.01 1.17
N SER A 353 11.56 -1.17 0.11
CA SER A 353 11.56 -0.23 -1.02
C SER A 353 11.26 -0.91 -2.35
N VAL A 354 12.00 -1.95 -2.71
CA VAL A 354 11.89 -2.62 -4.02
C VAL A 354 10.58 -3.38 -4.15
N LEU A 355 10.23 -4.22 -3.17
CA LEU A 355 8.98 -5.01 -3.21
C LEU A 355 7.72 -4.12 -3.26
N PRO A 356 7.56 -3.08 -2.41
CA PRO A 356 6.42 -2.16 -2.53
C PRO A 356 6.39 -1.40 -3.85
N MET A 357 7.56 -1.06 -4.42
CA MET A 357 7.65 -0.41 -5.72
C MET A 357 7.10 -1.33 -6.82
N ILE A 358 7.52 -2.60 -6.86
CA ILE A 358 7.05 -3.59 -7.84
C ILE A 358 5.55 -3.80 -7.71
N ASN A 359 5.03 -3.99 -6.49
CA ASN A 359 3.60 -4.19 -6.29
C ASN A 359 2.79 -3.01 -6.84
N ARG A 360 3.24 -1.77 -6.60
CA ARG A 360 2.60 -0.57 -7.15
C ARG A 360 2.65 -0.52 -8.68
N VAL A 361 3.77 -0.93 -9.29
CA VAL A 361 3.88 -1.01 -10.75
C VAL A 361 2.95 -2.09 -11.31
N MET A 362 2.93 -3.29 -10.72
CA MET A 362 2.10 -4.40 -11.20
C MET A 362 0.60 -4.11 -11.04
N GLN A 363 0.18 -3.50 -9.93
CA GLN A 363 -1.21 -3.05 -9.72
C GLN A 363 -1.63 -1.98 -10.74
N ALA A 364 -0.72 -1.06 -11.07
CA ALA A 364 -0.94 -0.06 -12.11
C ALA A 364 -1.02 -0.70 -13.50
N ALA A 365 -0.09 -1.59 -13.84
CA ALA A 365 -0.04 -2.33 -15.10
C ALA A 365 -1.29 -3.19 -15.31
N GLY A 366 -1.80 -3.82 -14.25
CA GLY A 366 -3.06 -4.58 -14.24
C GLY A 366 -4.32 -3.74 -14.57
N ARG A 367 -4.20 -2.42 -14.73
CA ARG A 367 -5.29 -1.57 -15.24
C ARG A 367 -5.41 -1.57 -16.76
N ALA A 368 -4.42 -2.10 -17.47
CA ALA A 368 -4.38 -2.10 -18.93
C ALA A 368 -5.49 -2.96 -19.56
N VAL A 369 -5.68 -4.17 -19.05
CA VAL A 369 -6.59 -5.18 -19.65
C VAL A 369 -7.52 -5.79 -18.61
N ARG A 370 -8.74 -6.17 -19.05
CA ARG A 370 -9.76 -6.85 -18.23
C ARG A 370 -10.34 -8.09 -18.88
N SER A 371 -10.07 -8.29 -20.17
CA SER A 371 -10.48 -9.43 -20.97
C SER A 371 -9.42 -9.74 -22.03
N GLU A 372 -9.42 -10.96 -22.55
CA GLU A 372 -8.46 -11.43 -23.57
C GLU A 372 -8.58 -10.67 -24.91
N ILE A 373 -9.70 -10.01 -25.14
CA ILE A 373 -9.94 -9.20 -26.35
C ILE A 373 -9.41 -7.77 -26.24
N ASP A 374 -9.00 -7.35 -25.04
CA ASP A 374 -8.42 -6.02 -24.86
C ASP A 374 -7.02 -5.98 -25.48
N LYS A 375 -6.56 -4.80 -25.91
CA LYS A 375 -5.17 -4.55 -26.31
C LYS A 375 -4.70 -3.24 -25.71
N ALA A 376 -3.53 -3.27 -25.06
CA ALA A 376 -2.94 -2.09 -24.45
C ALA A 376 -1.40 -2.20 -24.34
N GLY A 377 -0.72 -1.05 -24.40
CA GLY A 377 0.70 -0.95 -24.09
C GLY A 377 0.93 -0.65 -22.60
N ILE A 378 1.91 -1.30 -21.97
CA ILE A 378 2.44 -0.98 -20.66
C ILE A 378 3.85 -0.42 -20.86
N VAL A 379 4.08 0.83 -20.47
CA VAL A 379 5.33 1.55 -20.71
C VAL A 379 5.97 1.98 -19.41
N ILE A 380 7.21 1.58 -19.16
CA ILE A 380 8.01 2.08 -18.03
C ILE A 380 8.98 3.16 -18.53
N ILE A 381 8.73 4.40 -18.10
CA ILE A 381 9.62 5.55 -18.36
C ILE A 381 10.52 5.73 -17.14
N ASP A 382 11.45 4.80 -16.96
CA ASP A 382 12.53 4.87 -15.97
C ASP A 382 13.71 3.99 -16.42
N ASP A 383 14.90 4.57 -16.54
CA ASP A 383 16.09 3.86 -17.05
C ASP A 383 16.85 3.02 -16.01
N ARG A 384 16.33 2.94 -14.78
CA ARG A 384 16.89 2.07 -13.73
C ARG A 384 16.49 0.61 -13.92
N THR A 385 17.05 0.01 -14.96
CA THR A 385 16.75 -1.36 -15.39
C THR A 385 17.22 -2.43 -14.40
N GLU A 386 18.09 -2.09 -13.43
CA GLU A 386 18.59 -3.01 -12.40
C GLU A 386 17.47 -3.60 -11.52
N TYR A 387 16.32 -2.94 -11.44
CA TYR A 387 15.16 -3.43 -10.69
C TYR A 387 14.33 -4.46 -11.45
N LEU A 388 14.53 -4.63 -12.76
CA LEU A 388 13.73 -5.55 -13.57
C LEU A 388 13.83 -7.00 -13.10
N ARG A 389 14.99 -7.41 -12.56
CA ARG A 389 15.22 -8.75 -12.01
C ARG A 389 14.24 -9.17 -10.90
N TYR A 390 13.55 -8.20 -10.30
CA TYR A 390 12.59 -8.42 -9.23
C TYR A 390 11.13 -8.38 -9.72
N PHE A 391 10.89 -8.03 -10.99
CA PHE A 391 9.54 -8.13 -11.54
C PHE A 391 9.14 -9.60 -11.76
N PRO A 392 7.84 -9.88 -11.85
CA PRO A 392 7.34 -11.21 -12.20
C PRO A 392 7.97 -11.76 -13.48
N GLU A 393 8.12 -13.09 -13.58
CA GLU A 393 8.78 -13.74 -14.72
C GLU A 393 8.07 -13.45 -16.04
N ASP A 394 6.74 -13.47 -16.03
CA ASP A 394 5.90 -13.13 -17.18
C ASP A 394 6.01 -11.65 -17.60
N PHE A 395 6.40 -10.76 -16.69
CA PHE A 395 6.65 -9.36 -17.03
C PHE A 395 8.06 -9.17 -17.60
N LYS A 396 9.08 -9.69 -16.90
CA LYS A 396 10.48 -9.41 -17.21
C LYS A 396 10.99 -10.07 -18.48
N GLN A 397 10.41 -11.21 -18.87
CA GLN A 397 10.84 -11.92 -20.07
C GLN A 397 10.28 -11.31 -21.37
N TYR A 398 9.20 -10.50 -21.28
CA TYR A 398 8.54 -9.89 -22.46
C TYR A 398 8.78 -8.40 -22.60
N ILE A 399 9.29 -7.72 -21.57
CA ILE A 399 9.60 -6.31 -21.69
C ILE A 399 10.70 -6.08 -22.73
N THR A 400 10.39 -5.23 -23.70
CA THR A 400 11.34 -4.79 -24.72
C THR A 400 11.84 -3.40 -24.36
N PHE A 401 13.15 -3.24 -24.27
CA PHE A 401 13.77 -1.94 -24.04
C PHE A 401 13.99 -1.21 -25.35
N VAL A 402 13.50 0.02 -25.44
CA VAL A 402 13.54 0.87 -26.63
C VAL A 402 14.09 2.27 -26.30
N GLU A 403 14.49 3.03 -27.30
CA GLU A 403 14.73 4.47 -27.12
C GLU A 403 13.38 5.20 -26.97
N PRO A 404 13.28 6.30 -26.21
CA PRO A 404 12.02 7.00 -25.98
C PRO A 404 11.25 7.39 -27.26
N GLU A 405 11.97 7.69 -28.33
CA GLU A 405 11.41 8.07 -29.62
C GLU A 405 10.66 6.93 -30.33
N GLU A 406 11.01 5.67 -30.05
CA GLU A 406 10.46 4.47 -30.70
C GLU A 406 9.11 4.05 -30.08
N ILE A 407 8.87 4.37 -28.81
CA ILE A 407 7.69 3.93 -28.05
C ILE A 407 6.38 4.20 -28.78
N GLY A 408 6.24 5.39 -29.37
CA GLY A 408 5.01 5.78 -30.07
C GLY A 408 4.75 4.98 -31.35
N GLY A 409 5.80 4.50 -32.03
CA GLY A 409 5.68 3.61 -33.18
C GLY A 409 5.19 2.23 -32.74
N GLU A 410 5.92 1.62 -31.81
CA GLU A 410 5.62 0.29 -31.25
C GLU A 410 4.19 0.16 -30.74
N ILE A 411 3.70 1.15 -29.97
CA ILE A 411 2.32 1.16 -29.47
C ILE A 411 1.31 1.22 -30.61
N ARG A 412 1.57 2.04 -31.63
CA ARG A 412 0.63 2.22 -32.74
C ARG A 412 0.53 0.95 -33.58
N ASP A 413 1.65 0.27 -33.80
CA ASP A 413 1.70 -0.94 -34.61
C ASP A 413 1.01 -2.09 -33.88
N PHE A 414 1.31 -2.28 -32.58
CA PHE A 414 0.65 -3.30 -31.75
C PHE A 414 -0.87 -3.13 -31.62
N LEU A 415 -1.37 -1.89 -31.54
CA LEU A 415 -2.81 -1.62 -31.42
C LEU A 415 -3.56 -1.72 -32.76
N ARG A 416 -2.86 -1.79 -33.90
CA ARG A 416 -3.44 -1.93 -35.25
C ARG A 416 -3.55 -3.38 -35.70
N GLU A 417 -2.60 -4.23 -35.30
CA GLU A 417 -2.74 -5.68 -35.35
C GLU A 417 -3.92 -6.13 -34.51
#